data_AF-A0AAF0VH28-F1
#
_entry.id   AF-A0AAF0VH28-F1
#
_cell.length_a   1.000
_cell.length_b   1.000
_cell.length_c   1.000
_cell.angle_alpha   90.00
_cell.angle_beta   90.00
_cell.angle_gamma   90.00
#
_symmetry.space_group_name_H-M   'P 1'
#
loop_
_entity.id
_entity.type
_entity.pdbx_description
1 polymer ?
#
loop_
_entity_poly.entity_id
_entity_poly.type
_entity_poly.pdbx_seq_one_letter_code
_entity_poly.pdbx_strand_id
1 'polypeptide(L)'
;MADSSSYDVALLLLRVVLGLTMAAHGYNKFFGGGRIPGTAGWFDSIGMKPGLFHARVAAGTEIAAGLGLALGLLTPVPAAGFVALMLVAAWTVHRHNGFFIVKEGWEYNLVLAVAAVAIAGTGAGRYSLDHLLFSGTDIASWLSGWCGLAIAVGLGLLGGIGQLVIFFRPPAKT
;
A
#
# COMPACT_ATOMS: atom_id res chain seq x y z
N MET A 1 -21.76 -20.53 -9.30
CA MET A 1 -20.29 -20.55 -9.12
C MET A 1 -19.71 -19.72 -10.24
N ALA A 2 -18.97 -18.65 -9.94
CA ALA A 2 -18.14 -18.03 -10.98
C ALA A 2 -17.27 -19.13 -11.58
N ASP A 3 -17.11 -19.16 -12.90
CA ASP A 3 -16.14 -20.04 -13.52
C ASP A 3 -14.80 -19.75 -12.85
N SER A 4 -14.17 -20.76 -12.23
CA SER A 4 -13.02 -20.58 -11.33
C SER A 4 -11.89 -19.83 -12.04
N SER A 5 -11.79 -20.02 -13.36
CA SER A 5 -10.88 -19.25 -14.22
C SER A 5 -11.19 -17.75 -14.27
N SER A 6 -12.46 -17.35 -14.41
CA SER A 6 -12.86 -15.93 -14.49
C SER A 6 -12.58 -15.16 -13.19
N TYR A 7 -12.78 -15.81 -12.04
CA TYR A 7 -12.46 -15.26 -10.73
C TYR A 7 -10.96 -15.02 -10.57
N ASP A 8 -10.13 -16.00 -10.94
CA ASP A 8 -8.67 -15.88 -10.87
C ASP A 8 -8.13 -14.78 -11.79
N VAL A 9 -8.71 -14.63 -12.99
CA VAL A 9 -8.36 -13.53 -13.90
C VAL A 9 -8.78 -12.17 -13.32
N ALA A 10 -9.96 -12.06 -12.71
CA ALA A 10 -10.40 -10.81 -12.08
C ALA A 10 -9.45 -10.39 -10.94
N LEU A 11 -9.03 -11.34 -10.09
CA LEU A 11 -8.04 -11.08 -9.05
C LEU A 11 -6.68 -10.67 -9.62
N LEU A 12 -6.22 -11.32 -10.69
CA LEU A 12 -4.99 -10.94 -11.37
C LEU A 12 -5.04 -9.50 -11.89
N LEU A 13 -6.14 -9.12 -12.57
CA LEU A 13 -6.32 -7.76 -13.09
C LEU A 13 -6.32 -6.73 -11.95
N LEU A 14 -7.07 -6.99 -10.88
CA LEU A 14 -7.10 -6.10 -9.71
C LEU A 14 -5.70 -5.95 -9.10
N ARG A 15 -4.98 -7.05 -8.87
CA ARG A 15 -3.63 -7.04 -8.30
C ARG A 15 -2.64 -6.30 -9.18
N VAL A 16 -2.62 -6.58 -10.48
CA VAL A 16 -1.67 -5.97 -11.41
C VAL A 16 -1.91 -4.48 -11.55
N VAL A 17 -3.16 -4.05 -11.76
CA VAL A 17 -3.47 -2.62 -11.90
C VAL A 17 -3.16 -1.88 -10.60
N LEU A 18 -3.70 -2.35 -9.47
CA LEU A 18 -3.50 -1.71 -8.17
C LEU A 18 -2.02 -1.67 -7.77
N GLY A 19 -1.33 -2.80 -7.94
CA GLY A 19 0.09 -2.96 -7.64
C GLY A 19 0.98 -2.06 -8.50
N LEU A 20 0.80 -2.08 -9.82
CA LEU A 20 1.61 -1.28 -10.72
C LEU A 20 1.33 0.22 -10.61
N THR A 21 0.10 0.62 -10.28
CA THR A 21 -0.21 2.02 -9.93
C THR A 21 0.66 2.47 -8.76
N MET A 22 0.75 1.68 -7.68
CA MET A 22 1.59 2.03 -6.55
C MET A 22 3.08 2.02 -6.88
N ALA A 23 3.54 1.02 -7.64
CA ALA A 23 4.93 0.98 -8.09
C ALA A 23 5.31 2.19 -8.94
N ALA A 24 4.39 2.69 -9.78
CA ALA A 24 4.59 3.90 -10.58
C ALA A 24 4.77 5.15 -9.70
N HIS A 25 4.01 5.29 -8.60
CA HIS A 25 4.21 6.39 -7.65
C HIS A 25 5.59 6.36 -7.01
N GLY A 26 6.07 5.19 -6.59
CA GLY A 26 7.40 5.04 -6.01
C GLY A 26 8.51 5.26 -7.04
N TYR A 27 8.35 4.76 -8.25
CA TYR A 27 9.25 5.02 -9.37
C TYR A 27 9.36 6.54 -9.64
N ASN A 28 8.24 7.25 -9.66
CA ASN A 28 8.23 8.70 -9.86
C ASN A 28 8.96 9.45 -8.73
N LYS A 29 8.93 8.97 -7.48
CA LYS A 29 9.72 9.56 -6.39
C LYS A 29 11.23 9.38 -6.59
N PHE A 30 11.67 8.27 -7.16
CA PHE A 30 13.09 8.05 -7.48
C PHE A 30 13.56 8.84 -8.71
N PHE A 31 12.75 8.85 -9.77
CA PHE A 31 13.20 9.25 -11.10
C PHE A 31 12.51 10.50 -11.67
N GLY A 32 11.39 10.93 -11.08
CA GLY A 32 10.60 12.09 -11.51
C GLY A 32 11.12 13.46 -11.03
N GLY A 33 10.35 14.51 -11.33
CA GLY A 33 10.67 15.95 -11.21
C GLY A 33 10.88 16.50 -9.80
N GLY A 34 11.99 16.07 -9.18
CA GLY A 34 12.45 16.44 -7.84
C GLY A 34 13.31 15.33 -7.20
N ARG A 35 13.13 14.09 -7.68
CA ARG A 35 13.77 12.86 -7.17
C ARG A 35 13.65 12.74 -5.65
N ILE A 36 14.50 11.92 -5.04
CA ILE A 36 14.54 11.75 -3.59
C ILE A 36 14.80 13.06 -2.83
N PRO A 37 15.70 13.98 -3.26
CA PRO A 37 15.92 15.24 -2.53
C PRO A 37 14.68 16.16 -2.50
N GLY A 38 13.97 16.33 -3.62
CA GLY A 38 12.75 17.13 -3.68
C GLY A 38 11.62 16.50 -2.87
N THR A 39 11.47 15.17 -2.99
CA THR A 39 10.51 14.40 -2.18
C THR A 39 10.82 14.53 -0.68
N ALA A 40 12.10 14.54 -0.30
CA ALA A 40 12.53 14.73 1.08
C ALA A 40 12.14 16.12 1.61
N GLY A 41 12.42 17.18 0.86
CA GLY A 41 12.00 18.54 1.23
C GLY A 41 10.49 18.68 1.39
N TRP A 42 9.72 18.01 0.54
CA TRP A 42 8.25 17.94 0.68
C TRP A 42 7.81 17.17 1.93
N PHE A 43 8.43 16.03 2.26
CA PHE A 43 8.12 15.33 3.51
C PHE A 43 8.42 16.18 4.76
N ASP A 44 9.54 16.89 4.76
CA ASP A 44 9.87 17.81 5.85
C ASP A 44 8.84 18.96 5.97
N SER A 45 8.33 19.47 4.84
CA SER A 45 7.34 20.57 4.83
C SER A 45 5.97 20.15 5.35
N ILE A 46 5.57 18.89 5.16
CA ILE A 46 4.33 18.33 5.73
C ILE A 46 4.51 17.78 7.15
N GLY A 47 5.73 17.84 7.70
CA GLY A 47 6.02 17.46 9.09
C GLY A 47 6.43 16.00 9.30
N MET A 48 6.71 15.23 8.26
CA MET A 48 7.28 13.87 8.38
C MET A 48 8.81 13.95 8.40
N LYS A 49 9.42 13.90 9.59
CA LYS A 49 10.85 14.19 9.76
C LYS A 49 11.64 12.97 10.25
N PRO A 50 12.87 12.73 9.74
CA PRO A 50 13.57 13.49 8.70
C PRO A 50 13.08 13.13 7.29
N GLY A 51 12.86 14.13 6.45
CA GLY A 51 12.25 13.96 5.13
C GLY A 51 13.00 13.00 4.21
N LEU A 52 14.35 12.96 4.28
CA LEU A 52 15.15 12.05 3.45
C LEU A 52 14.91 10.57 3.77
N PHE A 53 14.68 10.25 5.04
CA PHE A 53 14.33 8.89 5.45
C PHE A 53 12.95 8.52 4.87
N HIS A 54 11.96 9.39 5.04
CA HIS A 54 10.61 9.14 4.54
C HIS A 54 10.51 9.11 3.02
N ALA A 55 11.29 9.92 2.31
CA ALA A 55 11.37 9.86 0.85
C ALA A 55 11.82 8.47 0.36
N ARG A 56 12.86 7.90 0.99
CA ARG A 56 13.37 6.57 0.63
C ARG A 56 12.43 5.46 1.06
N VAL A 57 11.89 5.53 2.28
CA VAL A 57 10.95 4.52 2.80
C VAL A 57 9.68 4.52 1.97
N ALA A 58 9.04 5.67 1.74
CA ALA A 58 7.82 5.74 0.94
C ALA A 58 8.07 5.25 -0.49
N ALA A 59 9.11 5.72 -1.18
CA ALA A 59 9.39 5.31 -2.55
C ALA A 59 9.73 3.82 -2.65
N GLY A 60 10.55 3.30 -1.72
CA GLY A 60 10.92 1.90 -1.66
C GLY A 60 9.73 0.99 -1.35
N THR A 61 8.91 1.35 -0.35
CA THR A 61 7.71 0.60 0.01
C THR A 61 6.66 0.64 -1.09
N GLU A 62 6.44 1.77 -1.76
CA GLU A 62 5.51 1.87 -2.89
C GLU A 62 5.89 0.92 -4.05
N ILE A 63 7.19 0.86 -4.38
CA ILE A 63 7.69 -0.09 -5.40
C ILE A 63 7.56 -1.53 -4.90
N ALA A 64 8.07 -1.83 -3.70
CA ALA A 64 8.11 -3.20 -3.19
C ALA A 64 6.71 -3.77 -2.95
N ALA A 65 5.82 -3.00 -2.31
CA ALA A 65 4.43 -3.40 -2.11
C ALA A 65 3.67 -3.41 -3.43
N GLY A 66 3.89 -2.45 -4.32
CA GLY A 66 3.26 -2.42 -5.64
C GLY A 66 3.58 -3.66 -6.47
N LEU A 67 4.87 -3.98 -6.61
CA LEU A 67 5.32 -5.16 -7.34
C LEU A 67 4.95 -6.47 -6.63
N GLY A 68 5.08 -6.53 -5.30
CA GLY A 68 4.70 -7.71 -4.52
C GLY A 68 3.22 -8.05 -4.66
N LEU A 69 2.35 -7.03 -4.63
CA LEU A 69 0.91 -7.23 -4.84
C LEU A 69 0.60 -7.66 -6.29
N ALA A 70 1.22 -7.01 -7.28
CA ALA A 70 1.04 -7.35 -8.70
C ALA A 70 1.44 -8.80 -9.00
N LEU A 71 2.57 -9.26 -8.45
CA LEU A 71 3.04 -10.64 -8.58
C LEU A 71 2.22 -11.62 -7.71
N GLY A 72 1.52 -11.13 -6.70
CA GLY A 72 0.81 -11.93 -5.70
C GLY A 72 1.79 -12.77 -4.89
N LEU A 73 2.80 -12.12 -4.31
CA LEU A 73 3.83 -12.73 -3.47
C LEU A 73 3.69 -12.24 -2.02
N LEU A 74 3.52 -13.18 -1.11
CA LEU A 74 3.21 -12.96 0.30
C LEU A 74 2.08 -11.94 0.47
N THR A 75 1.01 -12.08 -0.33
CA THR A 75 0.01 -11.04 -0.65
C THR A 75 -0.46 -10.16 0.53
N PRO A 76 -0.68 -10.68 1.75
CA PRO A 76 -1.01 -9.85 2.91
C PRO A 76 0.06 -8.82 3.30
N VAL A 77 1.35 -9.08 3.04
CA VAL A 77 2.47 -8.20 3.38
C VAL A 77 2.51 -6.96 2.47
N PRO A 78 2.49 -7.08 1.12
CA PRO A 78 2.25 -5.94 0.25
C PRO A 78 0.98 -5.17 0.61
N ALA A 79 -0.13 -5.87 0.90
CA ALA A 79 -1.37 -5.22 1.30
C ALA A 79 -1.22 -4.40 2.60
N ALA A 80 -0.47 -4.89 3.59
CA ALA A 80 -0.11 -4.10 4.77
C ALA A 80 0.68 -2.83 4.40
N GLY A 81 1.58 -2.93 3.42
CA GLY A 81 2.29 -1.76 2.88
C GLY A 81 1.34 -0.71 2.31
N PHE A 82 0.32 -1.12 1.54
CA PHE A 82 -0.74 -0.22 1.05
C PHE A 82 -1.49 0.46 2.21
N VAL A 83 -1.93 -0.31 3.20
CA VAL A 83 -2.63 0.24 4.37
C VAL A 83 -1.77 1.27 5.11
N ALA A 84 -0.50 0.96 5.37
CA ALA A 84 0.42 1.86 6.05
C ALA A 84 0.65 3.16 5.25
N LEU A 85 0.96 3.04 3.96
CA LEU A 85 1.19 4.18 3.06
C LEU A 85 -0.05 5.08 2.98
N MET A 86 -1.22 4.47 2.76
CA MET A 86 -2.48 5.21 2.60
C MET A 86 -2.93 5.86 3.90
N LEU A 87 -2.71 5.20 5.05
CA LEU A 87 -2.98 5.79 6.36
C LEU A 87 -2.12 7.03 6.60
N VAL A 88 -0.80 6.91 6.37
CA VAL A 88 0.12 8.04 6.55
C VAL A 88 -0.26 9.18 5.61
N ALA A 89 -0.48 8.91 4.32
CA ALA A 89 -0.86 9.92 3.33
C ALA A 89 -2.20 10.59 3.64
N ALA A 90 -3.23 9.81 4.00
CA ALA A 90 -4.53 10.33 4.40
C ALA A 90 -4.39 11.23 5.63
N TRP A 91 -3.62 10.81 6.63
CA TRP A 91 -3.44 11.58 7.85
C TRP A 91 -2.64 12.86 7.61
N THR A 92 -1.51 12.81 6.90
CA THR A 92 -0.61 13.97 6.81
C THR A 92 -1.05 14.98 5.76
N VAL A 93 -1.65 14.53 4.66
CA VAL A 93 -1.95 15.38 3.49
C VAL A 93 -3.45 15.60 3.31
N HIS A 94 -4.25 14.53 3.31
CA HIS A 94 -5.61 14.60 2.74
C HIS A 94 -6.73 14.82 3.77
N ARG A 95 -6.52 14.56 5.07
CA ARG A 95 -7.59 14.58 6.09
C ARG A 95 -8.35 15.90 6.19
N HIS A 96 -7.69 17.02 5.90
CA HIS A 96 -8.28 18.36 6.02
C HIS A 96 -9.11 18.76 4.80
N ASN A 97 -8.94 18.03 3.69
CA ASN A 97 -9.57 18.32 2.41
C ASN A 97 -10.95 17.66 2.25
N GLY A 98 -11.40 16.91 3.27
CA GLY A 98 -12.63 16.15 3.25
C GLY A 98 -12.48 14.83 2.46
N PHE A 99 -13.61 14.25 2.07
CA PHE A 99 -13.64 12.93 1.44
C PHE A 99 -13.19 12.95 -0.03
N PHE A 100 -13.84 13.76 -0.87
CA PHE A 100 -13.75 13.64 -2.33
C PHE A 100 -12.37 13.92 -2.94
N ILE A 101 -11.91 13.03 -3.83
CA ILE A 101 -10.60 13.12 -4.51
C ILE A 101 -10.44 14.41 -5.33
N VAL A 102 -11.53 14.94 -5.92
CA VAL A 102 -11.51 16.19 -6.71
C VAL A 102 -11.15 17.42 -5.88
N LYS A 103 -11.17 17.30 -4.55
CA LYS A 103 -10.70 18.32 -3.60
C LYS A 103 -9.36 17.94 -2.96
N GLU A 104 -8.66 16.95 -3.50
CA GLU A 104 -7.49 16.32 -2.86
C GLU A 104 -7.85 15.67 -1.51
N GLY A 105 -9.08 15.15 -1.38
CA GLY A 105 -9.57 14.42 -0.21
C GLY A 105 -9.06 12.97 -0.13
N TRP A 106 -9.39 12.29 0.97
CA TRP A 106 -8.83 10.96 1.31
C TRP A 106 -9.56 9.77 0.67
N GLU A 107 -10.55 10.00 -0.21
CA GLU A 107 -11.32 8.96 -0.94
C GLU A 107 -10.41 7.94 -1.62
N TYR A 108 -9.41 8.40 -2.38
CA TYR A 108 -8.53 7.50 -3.11
C TYR A 108 -7.64 6.68 -2.18
N ASN A 109 -7.16 7.27 -1.07
CA ASN A 109 -6.39 6.55 -0.07
C ASN A 109 -7.20 5.40 0.54
N LEU A 110 -8.48 5.65 0.86
CA LEU A 110 -9.39 4.61 1.36
C LEU A 110 -9.56 3.50 0.34
N VAL A 111 -9.88 3.84 -0.91
CA VAL A 111 -10.12 2.86 -1.98
C VAL A 111 -8.90 1.97 -2.20
N LEU A 112 -7.70 2.55 -2.29
CA LEU A 112 -6.46 1.79 -2.46
C LEU A 112 -6.18 0.85 -1.28
N ALA A 113 -6.33 1.33 -0.04
CA ALA A 113 -6.10 0.53 1.15
C ALA A 113 -7.09 -0.63 1.27
N VAL A 114 -8.39 -0.34 1.11
CA VAL A 114 -9.45 -1.34 1.24
C VAL A 114 -9.40 -2.36 0.11
N ALA A 115 -9.09 -1.96 -1.12
CA ALA A 115 -8.90 -2.89 -2.23
C ALA A 115 -7.74 -3.87 -1.96
N ALA A 116 -6.62 -3.37 -1.44
CA ALA A 116 -5.49 -4.23 -1.07
C ALA A 116 -5.84 -5.20 0.07
N VAL A 117 -6.58 -4.74 1.09
CA VAL A 117 -7.08 -5.59 2.18
C VAL A 117 -8.06 -6.65 1.66
N ALA A 118 -8.96 -6.28 0.76
CA ALA A 118 -9.89 -7.21 0.14
C ALA A 118 -9.13 -8.33 -0.60
N ILE A 119 -8.11 -7.97 -1.39
CA ILE A 119 -7.24 -8.95 -2.07
C ILE A 119 -6.54 -9.87 -1.07
N ALA A 120 -6.02 -9.34 0.04
CA ALA A 120 -5.39 -10.15 1.09
C ALA A 120 -6.37 -11.13 1.74
N GLY A 121 -7.64 -10.73 1.88
CA GLY A 121 -8.69 -11.61 2.41
C GLY A 121 -9.18 -12.66 1.42
N THR A 122 -9.30 -12.32 0.15
CA THR A 122 -9.69 -13.29 -0.89
C THR A 122 -8.56 -14.25 -1.26
N GLY A 123 -7.32 -13.87 -0.99
CA GLY A 123 -6.12 -14.54 -1.48
C GLY A 123 -5.72 -14.06 -2.88
N ALA A 124 -4.52 -14.46 -3.32
CA ALA A 124 -3.90 -13.99 -4.55
C ALA A 124 -4.50 -14.58 -5.85
N GLY A 125 -5.30 -15.65 -5.74
CA GLY A 125 -5.78 -16.42 -6.90
C GLY A 125 -4.71 -17.28 -7.55
N ARG A 126 -5.10 -18.10 -8.53
CA ARG A 126 -4.26 -19.10 -9.19
C ARG A 126 -3.07 -18.53 -9.96
N TYR A 127 -3.23 -17.35 -10.56
CA TYR A 127 -2.17 -16.66 -11.32
C TYR A 127 -1.30 -15.78 -10.41
N SER A 128 -0.66 -16.38 -9.41
CA SER A 128 0.17 -15.69 -8.44
C SER A 128 1.39 -16.50 -8.03
N LEU A 129 2.41 -15.82 -7.51
CA LEU A 129 3.56 -16.51 -6.91
C LEU A 129 3.16 -17.24 -5.62
N ASP A 130 2.17 -16.76 -4.87
CA ASP A 130 1.65 -17.47 -3.70
C ASP A 130 1.08 -18.83 -4.05
N HIS A 131 0.31 -18.92 -5.13
CA HIS A 131 -0.21 -20.20 -5.61
C HIS A 131 0.91 -21.12 -6.12
N LEU A 132 1.87 -20.57 -6.86
CA LEU A 132 3.00 -21.33 -7.39
C LEU A 132 3.89 -21.91 -6.29
N LEU A 133 4.13 -21.15 -5.22
CA LEU A 133 5.12 -21.49 -4.19
C LEU A 133 4.51 -22.19 -2.97
N PHE A 134 3.25 -21.89 -2.61
CA PHE A 134 2.70 -22.28 -1.31
C PHE A 134 1.42 -23.13 -1.36
N SER A 135 0.81 -23.37 -2.53
CA SER A 135 -0.49 -24.04 -2.65
C SER A 135 -0.59 -25.42 -1.99
N GLY A 136 0.52 -26.14 -1.83
CA GLY A 136 0.60 -27.43 -1.14
C GLY A 136 1.08 -27.38 0.32
N THR A 137 1.13 -26.19 0.93
CA THR A 137 1.71 -25.99 2.27
C THR A 137 0.75 -25.28 3.21
N ASP A 138 0.97 -25.43 4.52
CA ASP A 138 0.18 -24.71 5.54
C ASP A 138 0.28 -23.19 5.42
N ILE A 139 1.36 -22.67 4.80
CA ILE A 139 1.57 -21.24 4.53
C ILE A 139 0.41 -20.65 3.74
N ALA A 140 -0.22 -21.41 2.83
CA ALA A 140 -1.35 -20.92 2.03
C ALA A 140 -2.54 -20.43 2.89
N SER A 141 -2.77 -21.04 4.05
CA SER A 141 -3.83 -20.62 4.99
C SER A 141 -3.53 -19.30 5.70
N TRP A 142 -2.25 -18.93 5.83
CA TRP A 142 -1.83 -17.64 6.40
C TRP A 142 -1.94 -16.50 5.38
N LEU A 143 -1.85 -16.82 4.09
CA LEU A 143 -1.81 -15.84 3.00
C LEU A 143 -3.19 -15.43 2.47
N SER A 144 -4.27 -15.95 3.06
CA SER A 144 -5.65 -15.69 2.61
C SER A 144 -6.65 -15.73 3.77
N GLY A 145 -7.91 -15.44 3.49
CA GLY A 145 -9.01 -15.49 4.45
C GLY A 145 -8.82 -14.51 5.61
N TRP A 146 -9.27 -14.92 6.80
CA TRP A 146 -9.15 -14.12 8.02
C TRP A 146 -7.71 -13.87 8.45
N CYS A 147 -6.79 -14.82 8.22
CA CYS A 147 -5.37 -14.64 8.51
C CYS A 147 -4.77 -13.56 7.60
N GLY A 148 -5.03 -13.64 6.29
CA GLY A 148 -4.58 -12.63 5.34
C GLY A 148 -5.12 -11.24 5.65
N LEU A 149 -6.42 -11.13 5.99
CA LEU A 149 -7.02 -9.87 6.47
C LEU A 149 -6.33 -9.34 7.72
N ALA A 150 -6.16 -10.18 8.74
CA ALA A 150 -5.57 -9.79 10.01
C ALA A 150 -4.12 -9.33 9.85
N ILE A 151 -3.34 -10.00 9.00
CA ILE A 151 -1.97 -9.61 8.69
C ILE A 151 -1.95 -8.26 7.97
N ALA A 152 -2.75 -8.10 6.91
CA ALA A 152 -2.78 -6.87 6.11
C ALA A 152 -3.19 -5.65 6.96
N VAL A 153 -4.28 -5.77 7.71
CA VAL A 153 -4.80 -4.69 8.56
C VAL A 153 -3.90 -4.48 9.77
N GLY A 154 -3.54 -5.55 10.49
CA GLY A 154 -2.76 -5.48 11.72
C GLY A 154 -1.37 -4.89 11.49
N LEU A 155 -0.60 -5.46 10.56
CA LEU A 155 0.74 -4.93 10.25
C LEU A 155 0.67 -3.56 9.60
N GLY A 156 -0.31 -3.31 8.74
CA GLY A 156 -0.47 -2.04 8.04
C GLY A 156 -0.80 -0.89 8.99
N LEU A 157 -1.78 -1.08 9.88
CA LEU A 157 -2.12 -0.08 10.90
C LEU A 157 -0.99 0.11 11.89
N LEU A 158 -0.37 -0.96 12.38
CA LEU A 158 0.79 -0.88 13.28
C LEU A 158 1.92 -0.08 12.64
N GLY A 159 2.27 -0.38 11.39
CA GLY A 159 3.31 0.31 10.64
C GLY A 159 2.99 1.79 10.41
N GLY A 160 1.79 2.10 9.91
CA GLY A 160 1.38 3.48 9.63
C GLY A 160 1.25 4.33 10.90
N ILE A 161 0.59 3.81 11.94
CA ILE A 161 0.47 4.49 13.25
C ILE A 161 1.84 4.67 13.88
N GLY A 162 2.67 3.63 13.89
CA GLY A 162 4.04 3.70 14.40
C GLY A 162 4.85 4.79 13.70
N GLN A 163 4.77 4.87 12.37
CA GLN A 163 5.45 5.90 11.59
C GLN A 163 4.95 7.31 11.95
N LEU A 164 3.64 7.50 12.13
CA LEU A 164 3.08 8.78 12.54
C LEU A 164 3.52 9.16 13.97
N VAL A 165 3.40 8.25 14.93
CA VAL A 165 3.78 8.52 16.33
C VAL A 165 5.25 8.91 16.44
N ILE A 166 6.12 8.13 15.79
CA ILE A 166 7.57 8.32 15.89
C ILE A 166 8.02 9.58 15.16
N PHE A 167 7.54 9.82 13.93
CA PHE A 167 8.16 10.79 13.03
C PHE A 167 7.31 12.01 12.65
N PHE A 168 5.99 11.99 12.88
CA PHE A 168 5.14 13.12 12.51
C PHE A 168 5.24 14.26 13.53
N ARG A 169 5.69 15.42 13.07
CA ARG A 169 5.83 16.68 13.81
C ARG A 169 5.21 17.79 12.95
N PRO A 170 3.89 18.03 13.09
CA PRO A 170 3.18 18.96 12.22
C PRO A 170 3.81 20.36 12.25
N PRO A 171 3.85 21.08 11.12
CA PRO A 171 4.29 22.47 11.10
C PRO A 171 3.43 23.32 12.05
N ALA A 172 4.03 24.32 12.68
CA ALA A 172 3.26 25.31 13.44
C ALA A 172 2.24 25.95 12.49
N LYS A 173 1.00 26.13 12.97
CA LYS A 173 0.00 26.91 12.23
C LYS A 173 0.49 28.36 12.23
N THR A 174 0.95 28.84 11.07
CA THR A 174 1.23 30.26 10.82
C THR A 174 -0.06 30.97 10.45
#